data_AF-A0A350X6F8-F1
#
_entry.id   AF-A0A350X6F8-F1
#
_cell.length_a   1.000
_cell.length_b   1.000
_cell.length_c   1.000
_cell.angle_alpha   90.00
_cell.angle_beta   90.00
_cell.angle_gamma   90.00
#
_symmetry.space_group_name_H-M   'P 1'
#
loop_
_entity.id
_entity.type
_entity.pdbx_description
1 polymer ?
#
loop_
_entity_poly.entity_id
_entity_poly.type
_entity_poly.pdbx_seq_one_letter_code
_entity_poly.pdbx_strand_id
1 'polypeptide(L)'
;WVDPPTTYGIEYKVEGDSLITNIIDFFTDDADDLFTVAAEGKILGQFKSGDKIDFVSLLGKGVSSLTITDIDPAPGKTLANFNFQPLFNTKTANLQAISFDKSDSKSIPEPGSVFSLLAFGIMGVASRLFAKR
;
A
#
# COMPACT_ATOMS: atom_id res chain seq x y z
N TRP A 1 -17.28 20.21 -18.25
CA TRP A 1 -15.98 19.54 -18.33
C TRP A 1 -16.11 18.24 -17.57
N VAL A 2 -15.59 17.14 -18.10
CA VAL A 2 -15.61 15.82 -17.44
C VAL A 2 -14.16 15.49 -17.17
N ASP A 3 -13.79 15.36 -15.91
CA ASP A 3 -12.44 14.94 -15.56
C ASP A 3 -12.23 13.49 -16.03
N PRO A 4 -11.10 13.19 -16.69
CA PRO A 4 -10.78 11.82 -17.06
C PRO A 4 -10.70 10.95 -15.80
N PRO A 5 -11.00 9.64 -15.89
CA PRO A 5 -10.89 8.75 -14.74
C PRO A 5 -9.48 8.84 -14.17
N THR A 6 -9.38 9.43 -12.98
CA THR A 6 -8.17 9.41 -12.18
C THR A 6 -8.17 8.09 -11.44
N THR A 7 -7.20 7.25 -11.75
CA THR A 7 -6.93 6.04 -10.98
C THR A 7 -6.73 6.39 -9.50
N TYR A 8 -7.50 5.75 -8.62
CA TYR A 8 -7.35 5.89 -7.17
C TYR A 8 -6.08 5.21 -6.67
N GLY A 9 -5.72 4.07 -7.28
CA GLY A 9 -4.54 3.32 -6.89
C GLY A 9 -3.97 2.47 -8.01
N ILE A 10 -2.67 2.19 -7.92
CA ILE A 10 -1.96 1.32 -8.85
C ILE A 10 -1.29 0.19 -8.09
N GLU A 11 -1.58 -1.03 -8.49
CA GLU A 11 -0.90 -2.23 -8.02
C GLU A 11 0.26 -2.58 -8.97
N TYR A 12 1.43 -2.75 -8.41
CA TYR A 12 2.63 -3.27 -9.06
C TYR A 12 2.85 -4.71 -8.62
N LYS A 13 3.12 -5.57 -9.61
CA LYS A 13 3.50 -6.97 -9.41
C LYS A 13 4.75 -7.28 -10.19
N VAL A 14 5.74 -7.82 -9.50
CA VAL A 14 6.97 -8.32 -10.13
C VAL A 14 6.75 -9.75 -10.60
N GLU A 15 7.15 -10.05 -11.82
CA GLU A 15 7.15 -11.42 -12.34
C GLU A 15 8.50 -12.12 -12.07
N GLY A 16 8.43 -13.43 -11.82
CA GLY A 16 9.61 -14.25 -11.57
C GLY A 16 10.21 -14.04 -10.18
N ASP A 17 11.53 -14.18 -10.07
CA ASP A 17 12.26 -14.18 -8.79
C ASP A 17 12.80 -12.79 -8.38
N SER A 18 12.47 -11.75 -9.15
CA SER A 18 12.87 -10.38 -8.84
C SER A 18 11.98 -9.77 -7.75
N LEU A 19 12.53 -8.85 -6.97
CA LEU A 19 11.84 -8.17 -5.87
C LEU A 19 12.15 -6.68 -5.91
N ILE A 20 11.14 -5.85 -5.63
CA ILE A 20 11.30 -4.41 -5.41
C ILE A 20 12.01 -4.21 -4.08
N THR A 21 13.16 -3.53 -4.09
CA THR A 21 13.94 -3.25 -2.89
C THR A 21 13.71 -1.82 -2.40
N ASN A 22 13.44 -0.88 -3.30
CA ASN A 22 13.28 0.52 -2.95
C ASN A 22 12.26 1.23 -3.83
N ILE A 23 11.66 2.29 -3.27
CA ILE A 23 11.05 3.39 -4.00
C ILE A 23 11.94 4.61 -3.81
N ILE A 24 12.40 5.22 -4.90
CA ILE A 24 13.27 6.40 -4.85
C ILE A 24 12.46 7.70 -4.85
N ASP A 25 11.28 7.69 -5.47
CA ASP A 25 10.41 8.86 -5.57
C ASP A 25 8.96 8.45 -5.87
N PHE A 26 8.04 9.38 -5.61
CA PHE A 26 6.60 9.27 -5.81
C PHE A 26 6.09 10.26 -6.87
N PHE A 27 4.77 10.34 -7.04
CA PHE A 27 4.13 11.17 -8.05
C PHE A 27 4.28 12.66 -7.71
N THR A 28 4.85 13.44 -8.63
CA THR A 28 4.77 14.89 -8.56
C THR A 28 3.54 15.37 -9.33
N ASP A 29 2.68 16.20 -8.73
CA ASP A 29 1.37 16.68 -9.26
C ASP A 29 0.10 16.03 -8.65
N ASP A 30 0.21 15.52 -7.42
CA ASP A 30 -0.95 15.13 -6.60
C ASP A 30 -1.52 16.33 -5.81
N ALA A 31 -2.82 16.32 -5.52
CA ALA A 31 -3.54 17.43 -4.92
C ALA A 31 -3.14 17.69 -3.46
N ASP A 32 -2.81 16.65 -2.69
CA ASP A 32 -2.37 16.77 -1.29
C ASP A 32 -0.96 16.23 -1.03
N ASP A 33 -0.34 15.62 -2.06
CA ASP A 33 1.01 15.06 -2.02
C ASP A 33 1.12 14.00 -0.90
N LEU A 34 0.11 13.14 -0.79
CA LEU A 34 0.04 12.11 0.24
C LEU A 34 -0.44 10.76 -0.33
N PHE A 35 0.49 9.82 -0.41
CA PHE A 35 0.25 8.49 -0.96
C PHE A 35 0.23 7.44 0.13
N THR A 36 -0.79 6.58 0.14
CA THR A 36 -0.78 5.38 0.97
C THR A 36 -0.03 4.27 0.26
N VAL A 37 0.97 3.69 0.93
CA VAL A 37 1.77 2.59 0.39
C VAL A 37 1.50 1.31 1.16
N ALA A 38 1.16 0.24 0.43
CA ALA A 38 1.05 -1.11 0.94
C ALA A 38 2.01 -2.04 0.19
N ALA A 39 2.66 -2.96 0.90
CA ALA A 39 3.50 -3.99 0.29
C ALA A 39 3.01 -5.38 0.69
N GLU A 40 2.92 -6.29 -0.28
CA GLU A 40 2.39 -7.65 -0.09
C GLU A 40 1.02 -7.66 0.65
N GLY A 41 0.16 -6.67 0.37
CA GLY A 41 -1.16 -6.53 1.00
C GLY A 41 -1.19 -5.88 2.38
N LYS A 42 -0.04 -5.46 2.94
CA LYS A 42 0.05 -4.78 4.23
C LYS A 42 0.40 -3.31 4.06
N ILE A 43 -0.39 -2.43 4.65
CA ILE A 43 -0.11 -0.99 4.67
C ILE A 43 1.16 -0.71 5.49
N LEU A 44 2.09 0.02 4.90
CA LEU A 44 3.33 0.45 5.52
C LEU A 44 3.22 1.86 6.10
N GLY A 45 2.39 2.70 5.51
CA GLY A 45 2.16 4.07 5.95
C GLY A 45 1.79 5.00 4.79
N GLN A 46 1.87 6.30 5.08
CA GLN A 46 1.68 7.36 4.10
C GLN A 46 3.02 8.06 3.82
N PHE A 47 3.22 8.47 2.57
CA PHE A 47 4.47 9.02 2.04
C PHE A 47 4.18 10.19 1.10
N LYS A 48 5.17 11.03 0.87
CA LYS A 48 5.09 12.21 -0.01
C LYS A 48 6.07 12.12 -1.17
N SER A 49 5.94 13.02 -2.15
CA SER A 49 6.97 13.24 -3.16
C SER A 49 8.35 13.48 -2.52
N GLY A 50 9.39 12.84 -3.07
CA GLY A 50 10.75 12.89 -2.55
C GLY A 50 11.06 11.93 -1.40
N ASP A 51 10.05 11.30 -0.79
CA ASP A 51 10.28 10.25 0.20
C ASP A 51 10.89 9.01 -0.45
N LYS A 52 11.72 8.31 0.33
CA LYS A 52 12.35 7.05 -0.08
C LYS A 52 11.88 5.93 0.83
N ILE A 53 11.53 4.81 0.23
CA ILE A 53 11.22 3.58 0.96
C ILE A 53 12.32 2.57 0.67
N ASP A 54 12.90 2.00 1.73
CA ASP A 54 13.79 0.84 1.66
C ASP A 54 13.08 -0.36 2.29
N PHE A 55 12.56 -1.24 1.44
CA PHE A 55 11.84 -2.43 1.88
C PHE A 55 12.77 -3.42 2.58
N VAL A 56 14.04 -3.48 2.21
CA VAL A 56 15.00 -4.39 2.86
C VAL A 56 15.23 -3.94 4.30
N SER A 57 15.40 -2.64 4.53
CA SER A 57 15.54 -2.10 5.89
C SER A 57 14.25 -2.22 6.71
N LEU A 58 13.08 -2.02 6.09
CA LEU A 58 11.79 -2.05 6.79
C LEU A 58 11.24 -3.45 7.06
N LEU A 59 11.44 -4.39 6.12
CA LEU A 59 10.81 -5.71 6.10
C LEU A 59 11.83 -6.86 6.13
N GLY A 60 13.12 -6.56 6.10
CA GLY A 60 14.21 -7.55 6.03
C GLY A 60 14.41 -8.17 4.64
N LYS A 61 13.58 -7.82 3.65
CA LYS A 61 13.62 -8.32 2.26
C LYS A 61 12.97 -7.33 1.29
N GLY A 62 13.25 -7.50 0.00
CA GLY A 62 12.43 -6.88 -1.04
C GLY A 62 11.04 -7.51 -1.13
N VAL A 63 10.14 -6.89 -1.90
CA VAL A 63 8.74 -7.26 -2.02
C VAL A 63 8.36 -7.58 -3.46
N SER A 64 7.49 -8.58 -3.66
CA SER A 64 7.03 -8.98 -5.00
C SER A 64 5.78 -8.22 -5.47
N SER A 65 5.08 -7.55 -4.55
CA SER A 65 3.91 -6.74 -4.85
C SER A 65 3.89 -5.48 -3.98
N LEU A 66 3.49 -4.38 -4.62
CA LEU A 66 3.39 -3.05 -4.04
C LEU A 66 2.10 -2.42 -4.53
N THR A 67 1.34 -1.78 -3.66
CA THR A 67 0.21 -0.96 -4.07
C THR A 67 0.37 0.45 -3.53
N ILE A 68 0.09 1.42 -4.39
CA ILE A 68 0.03 2.83 -4.02
C ILE A 68 -1.40 3.31 -4.25
N THR A 69 -2.02 3.88 -3.23
CA THR A 69 -3.40 4.39 -3.25
C THR A 69 -3.44 5.84 -2.78
N ASP A 70 -4.65 6.42 -2.79
CA ASP A 70 -4.88 7.85 -2.52
C ASP A 70 -4.23 8.76 -3.57
N ILE A 71 -4.17 8.28 -4.82
CA ILE A 71 -3.69 9.10 -5.91
C ILE A 71 -4.85 10.02 -6.36
N ASP A 72 -4.67 11.32 -6.21
CA ASP A 72 -5.62 12.37 -6.56
C ASP A 72 -4.89 13.49 -7.33
N PRO A 73 -4.82 13.43 -8.67
CA PRO A 73 -4.17 14.45 -9.48
C PRO A 73 -4.74 15.85 -9.22
N ALA A 74 -3.87 16.84 -9.09
CA ALA A 74 -4.31 18.23 -8.96
C ALA A 74 -5.21 18.67 -10.15
N PRO A 75 -6.16 19.60 -9.96
CA PRO A 75 -7.09 20.00 -11.01
C PRO A 75 -6.40 20.39 -12.33
N GLY A 76 -6.81 19.75 -13.44
CA GLY A 76 -6.21 19.97 -14.76
C GLY A 76 -4.88 19.24 -15.00
N LYS A 77 -4.40 18.42 -14.06
CA LYS A 77 -3.28 17.50 -14.25
C LYS A 77 -3.77 16.11 -14.63
N THR A 78 -2.97 15.40 -15.40
CA THR A 78 -3.20 13.99 -15.74
C THR A 78 -2.17 13.12 -15.05
N LEU A 79 -2.56 11.88 -14.73
CA LEU A 79 -1.69 10.86 -14.14
C LEU A 79 -0.48 10.47 -15.02
N ALA A 80 -0.36 11.02 -16.22
CA ALA A 80 0.67 10.69 -17.19
C ALA A 80 2.11 10.99 -16.71
N ASN A 81 2.28 11.78 -15.64
CA ASN A 81 3.58 12.09 -15.02
C ASN A 81 3.99 11.06 -13.95
N PHE A 82 3.78 9.77 -14.23
CA PHE A 82 4.13 8.70 -13.32
C PHE A 82 5.66 8.50 -13.25
N ASN A 83 6.33 9.14 -12.29
CA ASN A 83 7.77 9.02 -12.06
C ASN A 83 8.11 8.03 -10.94
N PHE A 84 7.46 6.86 -10.92
CA PHE A 84 7.83 5.82 -9.99
C PHE A 84 9.13 5.16 -10.42
N GLN A 85 10.12 5.20 -9.53
CA GLN A 85 11.44 4.64 -9.77
C GLN A 85 11.71 3.52 -8.76
N PRO A 86 11.21 2.29 -9.02
CA PRO A 86 11.53 1.15 -8.20
C PRO A 86 12.95 0.67 -8.49
N LEU A 87 13.66 0.26 -7.43
CA LEU A 87 14.87 -0.56 -7.57
C LEU A 87 14.56 -2.02 -7.35
N PHE A 88 15.35 -2.89 -7.98
CA PHE A 88 15.19 -4.34 -7.93
C PHE A 88 16.46 -5.03 -7.42
N ASN A 89 16.30 -6.22 -6.85
CA ASN A 89 17.42 -7.09 -6.45
C ASN A 89 18.13 -7.77 -7.63
N THR A 90 17.60 -7.65 -8.85
CA THR A 90 18.16 -8.23 -10.08
C THR A 90 18.51 -7.13 -11.10
N LYS A 91 19.37 -7.45 -12.07
CA LYS A 91 19.74 -6.50 -13.15
C LYS A 91 18.56 -6.11 -14.05
N THR A 92 17.62 -7.03 -14.22
CA THR A 92 16.41 -6.86 -15.03
C THR A 92 15.24 -7.45 -14.25
N ALA A 93 14.09 -6.78 -14.34
CA ALA A 93 12.84 -7.22 -13.72
C ALA A 93 11.69 -6.95 -14.68
N ASN A 94 10.70 -7.84 -14.69
CA ASN A 94 9.43 -7.59 -15.36
C ASN A 94 8.44 -7.08 -14.31
N LEU A 95 7.87 -5.90 -14.57
CA LEU A 95 6.93 -5.26 -13.69
C LEU A 95 5.60 -5.07 -14.42
N GLN A 96 4.52 -5.63 -13.88
CA GLN A 96 3.18 -5.31 -14.30
C GLN A 96 2.61 -4.19 -13.42
N ALA A 97 1.90 -3.25 -14.03
CA ALA A 97 1.19 -2.17 -13.34
C ALA A 97 -0.30 -2.24 -13.72
N ILE A 98 -1.16 -2.26 -12.72
CA ILE A 98 -2.61 -2.37 -12.89
C ILE A 98 -3.27 -1.24 -12.10
N SER A 99 -3.85 -0.28 -12.82
CA SER A 99 -4.64 0.80 -12.25
C SER A 99 -6.04 0.34 -11.87
N PHE A 100 -6.59 0.86 -10.78
CA PHE A 100 -7.97 0.62 -10.37
C PHE A 100 -8.62 1.87 -9.75
N ASP A 101 -9.94 1.94 -9.85
CA ASP A 101 -10.74 3.02 -9.26
C ASP A 101 -11.11 2.70 -7.80
N LYS A 102 -11.50 3.72 -7.04
CA LYS A 102 -11.85 3.56 -5.60
C LYS A 102 -12.97 2.52 -5.38
N SER A 103 -13.89 2.38 -6.33
CA SER A 103 -14.98 1.38 -6.29
C SER A 103 -14.49 -0.08 -6.37
N ASP A 104 -13.29 -0.30 -6.92
CA ASP A 104 -12.77 -1.64 -7.23
C ASP A 104 -11.81 -2.16 -6.15
N SER A 105 -11.46 -1.32 -5.15
CA SER A 105 -10.42 -1.54 -4.12
C SER A 105 -10.78 -2.56 -3.02
N LYS A 106 -11.60 -3.58 -3.31
CA LYS A 106 -12.18 -4.51 -2.31
C LYS A 106 -11.14 -5.32 -1.50
N SER A 107 -9.85 -5.31 -1.88
CA SER A 107 -8.79 -6.15 -1.31
C SER A 107 -7.74 -5.41 -0.47
N ILE A 108 -7.73 -4.08 -0.42
CA ILE A 108 -6.70 -3.31 0.30
C ILE A 108 -7.39 -2.47 1.39
N PRO A 109 -7.13 -2.76 2.69
CA PRO A 109 -7.69 -1.95 3.77
C PRO A 109 -7.17 -0.51 3.67
N GLU A 110 -8.04 0.48 3.81
CA GLU A 110 -7.60 1.88 3.98
C GLU A 110 -6.98 2.07 5.38
N PRO A 111 -5.88 2.85 5.53
CA PRO A 111 -5.32 3.17 6.85
C PRO A 111 -6.23 4.18 7.55
N GLY A 112 -7.25 3.65 8.23
CA GLY A 112 -8.16 4.46 9.05
C GLY A 112 -9.08 3.68 10.01
N SER A 113 -9.21 2.36 9.87
CA SER A 113 -10.19 1.57 10.65
C SER A 113 -9.60 0.66 11.74
N VAL A 114 -8.44 1.00 12.32
CA VAL A 114 -7.89 0.24 13.46
C VAL A 114 -8.63 0.52 14.79
N PHE A 115 -9.54 1.50 14.84
CA PHE A 115 -10.36 1.77 16.03
C PHE A 115 -11.47 0.73 16.31
N SER A 116 -11.69 -0.24 15.42
CA SER A 116 -12.77 -1.23 15.55
C SER A 116 -12.37 -2.50 16.34
N LEU A 117 -11.07 -2.83 16.41
CA LEU A 117 -10.63 -4.15 16.89
C LEU A 117 -10.28 -4.19 18.40
N LEU A 118 -11.10 -3.57 19.25
CA LEU A 118 -10.93 -3.60 20.72
C LEU A 118 -12.24 -3.77 21.50
N ALA A 119 -13.33 -4.16 20.84
CA ALA A 119 -14.56 -4.59 21.50
C ALA A 119 -14.71 -6.12 21.36
N PHE A 120 -15.08 -6.80 22.45
CA PHE A 120 -15.35 -8.25 22.55
C PHE A 120 -14.18 -9.19 22.92
N GLY A 121 -13.49 -8.88 24.02
CA GLY A 121 -12.50 -9.78 24.61
C GLY A 121 -12.58 -9.95 26.14
N ILE A 122 -13.74 -9.82 26.77
CA ILE A 122 -13.92 -10.16 28.19
C ILE A 122 -15.30 -10.77 28.43
N MET A 123 -15.44 -12.08 28.21
CA MET A 123 -16.35 -12.91 29.01
C MET A 123 -15.96 -14.38 28.83
N GLY A 124 -15.29 -14.97 29.83
CA GLY A 124 -15.11 -16.41 29.84
C GLY A 124 -13.92 -16.93 30.64
N VAL A 125 -13.99 -16.89 31.97
CA VAL A 125 -13.37 -17.95 32.79
C VAL A 125 -14.34 -18.32 33.89
N ALA A 126 -15.20 -19.30 33.60
CA ALA A 126 -15.95 -20.02 34.61
C ALA A 126 -14.99 -21.00 35.31
N SER A 127 -14.71 -20.79 36.59
CA SER A 127 -14.02 -21.78 37.43
C SER A 127 -15.06 -22.52 38.27
N ARG A 128 -15.51 -23.67 37.77
CA ARG A 128 -15.98 -24.76 38.64
C ARG A 128 -14.78 -25.66 38.90
N LEU A 129 -14.23 -25.63 40.12
CA LEU A 129 -13.48 -26.77 40.64
C LEU A 129 -14.18 -27.25 41.92
N PHE A 130 -14.75 -28.45 41.81
CA PHE A 130 -15.24 -29.23 42.93
C PHE A 130 -14.06 -29.92 43.64
N ALA A 131 -14.14 -29.86 44.97
CA ALA A 131 -13.94 -30.95 45.93
C ALA A 131 -12.56 -31.27 46.56
N LYS A 132 -12.70 -31.58 47.86
CA LYS A 132 -11.85 -32.24 48.88
C LYS A 132 -10.83 -31.34 49.60
N ARG A 133 -10.78 -31.32 50.94
CA ARG A 133 -11.09 -32.37 51.93
C ARG A 133 -11.60 -31.77 53.23
#